data_AF-A0A3C1E005-F1
#
_entry.id   AF-A0A3C1E005-F1
#
_cell.length_a   1.000
_cell.length_b   1.000
_cell.length_c   1.000
_cell.angle_alpha   90.00
_cell.angle_beta   90.00
_cell.angle_gamma   90.00
#
_symmetry.space_group_name_H-M   'P 1'
#
loop_
_entity.id
_entity.type
_entity.pdbx_description
1 polymer ?
#
loop_
_entity_poly.entity_id
_entity_poly.type
_entity_poly.pdbx_seq_one_letter_code
_entity_poly.pdbx_strand_id
1 'polypeptide(L)'
;METSSGRSIVLDVPGWGGNVAGQHVDVRLTAPDGYTAVRSYSIASAGPDRRVQLAVDRLPDGEVSPYLVDDLMVGDQLELRGPLGGWFVWRPEQVEKVQLIGGGSGIVPLMAMIRSHTASGSSAPFRLLYSVRTQEDAFFRDELTREMPGLDVTWVYTRRAPSGWPTPAGRISREVLEASVFPANDSPGVFVCGPTGFVESVATWLVDLGHPAESVKTERFGGK
;
A
#
# COMPACT_ATOMS: atom_id res chain seq x y z
N MET A 1 -9.63 15.26 -1.04
CA MET A 1 -9.45 14.08 -1.90
C MET A 1 -7.98 13.94 -2.24
N GLU A 2 -7.46 12.72 -2.29
CA GLU A 2 -6.07 12.45 -2.67
C GLU A 2 -5.98 11.90 -4.10
N THR A 3 -6.95 11.07 -4.48
CA THR A 3 -7.10 10.55 -5.85
C THR A 3 -8.48 10.92 -6.41
N SER A 4 -8.76 10.54 -7.65
CA SER A 4 -10.06 10.74 -8.30
C SER A 4 -11.23 10.09 -7.55
N SER A 5 -10.95 9.04 -6.78
CA SER A 5 -11.95 8.19 -6.11
C SER A 5 -11.52 7.76 -4.71
N GLY A 6 -10.54 8.43 -4.11
CA GLY A 6 -9.97 8.05 -2.84
C GLY A 6 -9.47 9.24 -2.01
N ARG A 7 -9.36 9.01 -0.70
CA ARG A 7 -9.11 10.06 0.29
C ARG A 7 -8.07 9.59 1.31
N SER A 8 -7.13 10.47 1.65
CA SER A 8 -6.30 10.35 2.85
C SER A 8 -7.08 10.82 4.08
N ILE A 9 -7.04 10.03 5.15
CA ILE A 9 -7.68 10.33 6.43
C ILE A 9 -6.60 10.25 7.50
N VAL A 10 -6.43 11.33 8.27
CA VAL A 10 -5.50 11.37 9.40
C VAL A 10 -6.33 11.36 10.68
N LEU A 11 -6.11 10.35 11.51
CA LEU A 11 -6.80 10.15 12.77
C LEU A 11 -5.82 10.48 13.90
N ASP A 12 -6.23 11.36 14.81
CA ASP A 12 -5.56 11.51 16.09
C ASP A 12 -6.11 10.45 17.04
N VAL A 13 -5.27 9.51 17.47
CA VAL A 13 -5.69 8.33 18.26
C VAL A 13 -5.10 8.42 19.66
N PRO A 14 -5.83 8.93 20.67
CA PRO A 14 -5.33 9.04 22.03
C PRO A 14 -4.89 7.68 22.58
N GLY A 15 -3.70 7.64 23.18
CA GLY A 15 -3.14 6.41 23.75
C GLY A 15 -2.57 5.43 22.72
N TRP A 16 -2.47 5.81 21.44
CA TRP A 16 -1.81 4.99 20.43
C TRP A 16 -0.32 4.83 20.76
N GLY A 17 0.10 3.59 21.00
CA GLY A 17 1.49 3.24 21.34
C GLY A 17 2.44 3.20 20.14
N GLY A 18 1.95 3.54 18.95
CA GLY A 18 2.68 3.44 17.69
C GLY A 18 2.37 2.14 16.92
N ASN A 19 2.89 2.07 15.70
CA ASN A 19 2.73 0.92 14.82
C ASN A 19 3.98 0.70 13.95
N VAL A 20 4.09 -0.50 13.39
CA VAL A 20 5.14 -0.89 12.45
C VAL A 20 4.65 -0.68 11.02
N ALA A 21 5.56 -0.35 10.10
CA ALA A 21 5.26 -0.20 8.70
C ALA A 21 4.71 -1.51 8.10
N GLY A 22 3.53 -1.41 7.49
CA GLY A 22 2.80 -2.55 6.94
C GLY A 22 1.70 -3.13 7.84
N GLN A 23 1.51 -2.59 9.04
CA GLN A 23 0.34 -2.91 9.86
C GLN A 23 -0.94 -2.20 9.38
N HIS A 24 -2.09 -2.70 9.83
CA HIS A 24 -3.41 -2.16 9.52
C HIS A 24 -4.23 -1.93 10.80
N VAL A 25 -5.38 -1.27 10.66
CA VAL A 25 -6.41 -1.15 11.69
C VAL A 25 -7.73 -1.70 11.17
N ASP A 26 -8.57 -2.23 12.05
CA ASP A 26 -9.97 -2.43 11.77
C ASP A 26 -10.74 -1.15 12.10
N VAL A 27 -11.46 -0.61 11.14
CA VAL A 27 -12.39 0.51 11.31
C VAL A 27 -13.80 -0.07 11.46
N ARG A 28 -14.46 0.27 12.56
CA ARG A 28 -15.87 -0.08 12.80
C ARG A 28 -16.76 1.14 12.61
N LEU A 29 -17.79 0.98 11.79
CA LEU A 29 -18.91 1.92 11.68
C LEU A 29 -20.17 1.29 12.25
N THR A 30 -20.93 2.07 12.99
CA THR A 30 -22.22 1.66 13.58
C THR A 30 -23.31 2.59 13.07
N ALA A 31 -24.30 2.06 12.37
CA ALA A 31 -25.45 2.81 11.88
C ALA A 31 -26.46 3.10 13.02
N PRO A 32 -27.37 4.08 12.86
CA PRO A 32 -28.34 4.44 13.89
C PRO A 32 -29.29 3.30 14.32
N ASP A 33 -29.51 2.33 13.45
CA ASP A 33 -30.30 1.11 13.72
C ASP A 33 -29.52 0.02 14.47
N GLY A 34 -28.25 0.30 14.79
CA GLY A 34 -27.34 -0.61 15.50
C GLY A 34 -26.57 -1.57 14.58
N TYR A 35 -26.76 -1.51 13.26
CA TYR A 35 -25.97 -2.32 12.34
C TYR A 35 -24.49 -1.92 12.38
N THR A 36 -23.58 -2.90 12.48
CA THR A 36 -22.13 -2.64 12.51
C THR A 36 -21.42 -3.27 11.32
N ALA A 37 -20.63 -2.47 10.62
CA ALA A 37 -19.70 -2.94 9.60
C ALA A 37 -18.25 -2.72 10.06
N VAL A 38 -17.41 -3.73 9.89
CA VAL A 38 -15.97 -3.66 10.18
C VAL A 38 -15.18 -3.94 8.91
N ARG A 39 -14.19 -3.10 8.61
CA ARG A 39 -13.25 -3.29 7.50
C ARG A 39 -11.84 -2.92 7.92
N SER A 40 -10.87 -3.70 7.43
CA SER A 40 -9.45 -3.47 7.67
C SER A 40 -8.89 -2.45 6.67
N TYR A 41 -8.08 -1.52 7.17
CA TYR A 41 -7.39 -0.50 6.37
C TYR A 41 -5.92 -0.43 6.78
N SER A 42 -5.02 -0.58 5.81
CA SER A 42 -3.58 -0.46 6.02
C SER A 42 -3.23 0.96 6.49
N ILE A 43 -2.21 1.06 7.35
CA ILE A 43 -1.72 2.34 7.86
C ILE A 43 -0.61 2.84 6.92
N ALA A 44 -0.68 4.10 6.50
CA ALA A 44 0.29 4.77 5.63
C ALA A 44 1.47 5.41 6.38
N SER A 45 1.44 5.37 7.71
CA SER A 45 2.46 5.86 8.65
C SER A 45 3.03 4.72 9.51
N ALA A 46 4.15 4.97 10.18
CA ALA A 46 4.71 4.07 11.19
C ALA A 46 5.52 4.88 12.20
N GLY A 47 5.85 4.25 13.33
CA GLY A 47 6.55 4.86 14.45
C GLY A 47 5.63 5.19 15.63
N PRO A 48 6.13 5.98 16.60
CA PRO A 48 5.43 6.25 17.87
C PRO A 48 4.43 7.41 17.79
N ASP A 49 4.22 8.03 16.62
CA ASP A 49 3.24 9.12 16.47
C ASP A 49 1.82 8.58 16.70
N ARG A 50 1.02 9.32 17.46
CA ARG A 50 -0.39 9.02 17.70
C ARG A 50 -1.28 9.30 16.49
N ARG A 51 -0.75 9.95 15.46
CA ARG A 51 -1.43 10.19 14.19
C ARG A 51 -1.33 8.97 13.28
N VAL A 52 -2.48 8.36 13.02
CA VAL A 52 -2.64 7.25 12.10
C VAL A 52 -3.16 7.79 10.78
N GLN A 53 -2.39 7.62 9.69
CA GLN A 53 -2.85 7.97 8.36
C GLN A 53 -3.38 6.73 7.65
N LEU A 54 -4.59 6.81 7.10
CA LEU A 54 -5.18 5.84 6.19
C LEU A 54 -5.29 6.48 4.81
N ALA A 55 -5.25 5.68 3.75
CA ALA A 55 -5.71 6.13 2.43
C ALA A 55 -6.73 5.12 1.91
N VAL A 56 -7.93 5.62 1.64
CA VAL A 56 -9.11 4.80 1.38
C VAL A 56 -9.55 5.01 -0.05
N ASP A 57 -9.54 3.93 -0.84
CA ASP A 57 -10.25 3.88 -2.11
C ASP A 57 -11.75 3.69 -1.86
N ARG A 58 -12.57 4.44 -2.61
CA ARG A 58 -14.01 4.27 -2.62
C ARG A 58 -14.38 3.03 -3.44
N LEU A 59 -14.92 2.02 -2.77
CA LEU A 59 -15.64 0.93 -3.42
C LEU A 59 -17.13 1.32 -3.48
N PRO A 60 -17.73 1.48 -4.68
CA PRO A 60 -19.12 1.91 -4.81
C PRO A 60 -20.13 1.04 -4.05
N ASP A 61 -19.90 -0.27 -4.07
CA ASP A 61 -20.74 -1.27 -3.39
C ASP A 61 -20.21 -1.65 -2.00
N GLY A 62 -19.26 -0.88 -1.47
CA GLY A 62 -18.68 -1.10 -0.15
C GLY A 62 -19.54 -0.53 0.98
N GLU A 63 -19.58 -1.22 2.12
CA GLU A 63 -20.37 -0.76 3.28
C GLU A 63 -19.67 0.36 4.08
N VAL A 64 -18.34 0.44 4.01
CA VAL A 64 -17.53 1.35 4.84
C VAL A 64 -16.83 2.43 4.00
N SER A 65 -16.28 2.07 2.83
CA SER A 65 -15.49 3.01 2.03
C SER A 65 -16.28 4.23 1.49
N PRO A 66 -17.56 4.14 1.08
CA PRO A 66 -18.30 5.34 0.68
C PRO A 66 -18.42 6.33 1.84
N TYR A 67 -18.77 5.87 3.04
CA TYR A 67 -18.85 6.76 4.21
C TYR A 67 -17.50 7.43 4.50
N LEU A 68 -16.40 6.67 4.52
CA LEU A 68 -15.07 7.24 4.78
C LEU A 68 -14.61 8.24 3.70
N VAL A 69 -15.02 8.06 2.45
CA VAL A 69 -14.57 8.90 1.32
C VAL A 69 -15.51 10.05 1.01
N ASP A 70 -16.81 9.91 1.22
CA ASP A 70 -17.83 10.87 0.81
C ASP A 70 -18.35 11.66 2.02
N ASP A 71 -18.66 10.97 3.13
CA ASP A 71 -19.45 11.53 4.24
C ASP A 71 -18.63 11.94 5.47
N LEU A 72 -17.49 11.28 5.74
CA LEU A 72 -16.67 11.55 6.92
C LEU A 72 -16.11 12.98 6.90
N MET A 73 -16.27 13.70 8.00
CA MET A 73 -15.83 15.09 8.18
C MET A 73 -14.79 15.23 9.30
N VAL A 74 -14.05 16.35 9.27
CA VAL A 74 -13.12 16.69 10.35
C VAL A 74 -13.91 16.91 11.64
N GLY A 75 -13.51 16.21 12.69
CA GLY A 75 -14.18 16.23 14.00
C GLY A 75 -15.03 15.00 14.28
N ASP A 76 -15.36 14.21 13.26
CA ASP A 76 -16.06 12.94 13.44
C ASP A 76 -15.18 11.92 14.17
N GLN A 77 -15.83 11.03 14.92
CA GLN A 77 -15.15 9.97 15.66
C GLN A 77 -15.29 8.65 14.92
N LEU A 78 -14.19 7.90 14.86
CA LEU A 78 -14.16 6.54 14.33
C LEU A 78 -13.71 5.57 15.42
N GLU A 79 -14.30 4.38 15.39
CA GLU A 79 -13.86 3.29 16.25
C GLU A 79 -12.77 2.48 15.55
N LEU A 80 -11.61 2.41 16.17
CA LEU A 80 -10.44 1.70 15.64
C LEU A 80 -10.04 0.55 16.56
N ARG A 81 -9.68 -0.58 15.96
CA ARG A 81 -8.94 -1.65 16.63
C ARG A 81 -7.60 -1.85 15.92
N GLY A 82 -6.51 -1.76 16.68
CA GLY A 82 -5.16 -2.02 16.19
C GLY A 82 -4.05 -1.48 17.08
N PRO A 83 -2.80 -1.48 16.58
CA PRO A 83 -2.43 -1.97 15.26
C PRO A 83 -2.55 -3.49 15.16
N LEU A 84 -2.95 -3.98 13.98
CA LEU A 84 -3.11 -5.39 13.66
C LEU A 84 -2.10 -5.81 12.59
N GLY A 85 -1.86 -7.12 12.50
CA GLY A 85 -0.86 -7.69 11.61
C GLY A 85 0.54 -7.76 12.22
N GLY A 86 1.47 -8.34 11.45
CA GLY A 86 2.85 -8.62 11.91
C GLY A 86 3.65 -9.47 10.93
N TRP A 87 2.96 -10.15 10.01
CA TRP A 87 3.58 -10.87 8.89
C TRP A 87 4.11 -9.91 7.80
N PHE A 88 3.25 -9.00 7.34
CA PHE A 88 3.54 -8.05 6.26
C PHE A 88 4.20 -6.77 6.78
N VAL A 89 5.26 -6.89 7.57
CA VAL A 89 5.95 -5.72 8.16
C VAL A 89 7.39 -5.61 7.70
N TRP A 90 7.85 -4.37 7.56
CA TRP A 90 9.25 -4.01 7.37
C TRP A 90 9.75 -3.21 8.58
N ARG A 91 11.00 -3.43 8.98
CA ARG A 91 11.65 -2.74 10.10
C ARG A 91 13.02 -2.17 9.70
N PRO A 92 13.46 -1.05 10.29
CA PRO A 92 14.76 -0.45 10.01
C PRO A 92 15.98 -1.35 10.18
N GLU A 93 15.90 -2.40 11.01
CA GLU A 93 16.99 -3.35 11.22
C GLU A 93 17.19 -4.32 10.03
N GLN A 94 16.24 -4.35 9.09
CA GLN A 94 16.33 -5.12 7.85
C GLN A 94 17.19 -4.37 6.84
N VAL A 95 18.36 -4.96 6.52
CA VAL A 95 19.41 -4.34 5.69
C VAL A 95 19.50 -4.94 4.28
N GLU A 96 18.68 -5.96 3.98
CA GLU A 96 18.56 -6.53 2.65
C GLU A 96 17.95 -5.55 1.64
N LYS A 97 18.13 -5.80 0.34
CA LYS A 97 17.39 -5.09 -0.70
C LYS A 97 15.89 -5.33 -0.52
N VAL A 98 15.06 -4.33 -0.80
CA VAL A 98 13.60 -4.44 -0.60
C VAL A 98 12.87 -4.21 -1.92
N GLN A 99 12.05 -5.19 -2.30
CA GLN A 99 11.14 -5.09 -3.43
C GLN A 99 9.71 -4.89 -2.94
N LEU A 100 9.12 -3.75 -3.29
CA LEU A 100 7.73 -3.39 -3.01
C LEU A 100 6.94 -3.49 -4.32
N ILE A 101 5.77 -4.13 -4.28
CA ILE A 101 4.91 -4.28 -5.46
C ILE A 101 3.46 -3.97 -5.08
N GLY A 102 2.95 -2.84 -5.57
CA GLY A 102 1.65 -2.30 -5.21
C GLY A 102 0.65 -2.33 -6.36
N GLY A 103 -0.59 -2.71 -6.07
CA GLY A 103 -1.73 -2.54 -6.98
C GLY A 103 -2.78 -1.61 -6.37
N GLY A 104 -3.07 -0.46 -7.01
CA GLY A 104 -4.08 0.51 -6.52
C GLY A 104 -3.79 0.99 -5.09
N SER A 105 -4.76 0.91 -4.17
CA SER A 105 -4.58 1.20 -2.73
C SER A 105 -3.61 0.26 -2.01
N GLY A 106 -3.12 -0.81 -2.64
CA GLY A 106 -2.05 -1.64 -2.09
C GLY A 106 -0.72 -0.90 -1.88
N ILE A 107 -0.60 0.32 -2.40
CA ILE A 107 0.52 1.22 -2.08
C ILE A 107 0.53 1.68 -0.61
N VAL A 108 -0.61 1.70 0.08
CA VAL A 108 -0.73 2.27 1.43
C VAL A 108 0.25 1.66 2.45
N PRO A 109 0.28 0.33 2.67
CA PRO A 109 1.24 -0.25 3.60
C PRO A 109 2.68 -0.10 3.08
N LEU A 110 2.89 -0.12 1.76
CA LEU A 110 4.21 0.04 1.14
C LEU A 110 4.74 1.46 1.33
N MET A 111 3.88 2.47 1.31
CA MET A 111 4.24 3.86 1.58
C MET A 111 4.70 4.04 3.03
N ALA A 112 4.08 3.32 3.98
CA ALA A 112 4.58 3.30 5.35
C ALA A 112 6.00 2.72 5.44
N MET A 113 6.31 1.69 4.64
CA MET A 113 7.66 1.11 4.57
C MET A 113 8.65 2.09 3.95
N ILE A 114 8.29 2.74 2.84
CA ILE A 114 9.11 3.76 2.17
C ILE A 114 9.43 4.92 3.11
N ARG A 115 8.42 5.49 3.78
CA ARG A 115 8.61 6.59 4.74
C ARG A 115 9.48 6.19 5.92
N SER A 116 9.28 4.97 6.43
CA SER A 116 10.11 4.43 7.52
C SER A 116 11.55 4.22 7.10
N HIS A 117 11.76 3.72 5.87
CA HIS A 117 13.08 3.56 5.28
C HIS A 117 13.81 4.91 5.18
N THR A 118 13.16 5.91 4.59
CA THR A 118 13.72 7.27 4.50
C THR A 118 14.03 7.86 5.87
N ALA A 119 13.13 7.71 6.86
CA ALA A 119 13.34 8.22 8.21
C ALA A 119 14.49 7.51 8.96
N SER A 120 14.74 6.24 8.67
CA SER A 120 15.82 5.46 9.30
C SER A 120 17.22 5.86 8.83
N GLY A 121 17.34 6.53 7.67
CA GLY A 121 18.63 6.80 7.04
C GLY A 121 19.33 5.57 6.47
N SER A 122 18.63 4.44 6.35
CA SER A 122 19.15 3.23 5.72
C SER A 122 19.53 3.49 4.26
N SER A 123 20.63 2.87 3.82
CA SER A 123 21.10 2.89 2.43
C SER A 123 20.69 1.63 1.66
N ALA A 124 19.84 0.79 2.25
CA ALA A 124 19.35 -0.42 1.59
C ALA A 124 18.57 -0.03 0.31
N PRO A 125 18.86 -0.65 -0.85
CA PRO A 125 18.12 -0.34 -2.06
C PRO A 125 16.64 -0.74 -1.95
N PHE A 126 15.74 0.22 -2.15
CA PHE A 126 14.30 0.00 -2.29
C PHE A 126 13.90 0.13 -3.76
N ARG A 127 13.10 -0.83 -4.24
CA ARG A 127 12.41 -0.74 -5.53
C ARG A 127 10.91 -0.81 -5.31
N LEU A 128 10.17 0.11 -5.90
CA LEU A 128 8.72 0.08 -5.95
C LEU A 128 8.26 -0.17 -7.39
N LEU A 129 7.49 -1.22 -7.60
CA LEU A 129 6.70 -1.43 -8.82
C LEU A 129 5.24 -1.11 -8.51
N TYR A 130 4.73 0.01 -9.02
CA TYR A 130 3.39 0.48 -8.72
C TYR A 130 2.45 0.40 -9.93
N SER A 131 1.49 -0.53 -9.88
CA SER A 131 0.44 -0.72 -10.88
C SER A 131 -0.84 0.01 -10.50
N VAL A 132 -1.22 1.00 -11.30
CA VAL A 132 -2.38 1.87 -11.05
C VAL A 132 -3.18 2.10 -12.33
N ARG A 133 -4.45 2.50 -12.25
CA ARG A 133 -5.30 2.72 -13.44
C ARG A 133 -4.83 3.90 -14.28
N THR A 134 -4.71 5.07 -13.66
CA THR A 134 -4.23 6.32 -14.25
C THR A 134 -3.40 7.09 -13.22
N GLN A 135 -2.75 8.19 -13.62
CA GLN A 135 -2.03 9.03 -12.66
C GLN A 135 -2.94 9.66 -11.60
N GLU A 136 -4.20 9.94 -11.94
CA GLU A 136 -5.17 10.54 -11.01
C GLU A 136 -5.69 9.54 -9.97
N ASP A 137 -5.42 8.25 -10.18
CA ASP A 137 -5.78 7.16 -9.27
C ASP A 137 -4.63 6.76 -8.34
N ALA A 138 -3.46 7.41 -8.45
CA ALA A 138 -2.28 7.08 -7.67
C ALA A 138 -2.26 7.83 -6.33
N PHE A 139 -2.39 7.10 -5.22
CA PHE A 139 -2.11 7.66 -3.90
C PHE A 139 -0.63 8.03 -3.79
N PHE A 140 -0.35 9.09 -3.02
CA PHE A 140 0.99 9.58 -2.74
C PHE A 140 1.82 9.93 -3.98
N ARG A 141 1.18 10.16 -5.14
CA ARG A 141 1.87 10.44 -6.42
C ARG A 141 2.87 11.59 -6.29
N ASP A 142 2.47 12.69 -5.67
CA ASP A 142 3.32 13.88 -5.55
C ASP A 142 4.52 13.66 -4.62
N GLU A 143 4.45 12.66 -3.73
CA GLU A 143 5.56 12.22 -2.88
C GLU A 143 6.47 11.25 -3.64
N LEU A 144 5.88 10.26 -4.32
CA LEU A 144 6.59 9.23 -5.09
C LEU A 144 7.25 9.74 -6.38
N THR A 145 6.83 10.90 -6.89
CA THR A 145 7.43 11.55 -8.06
C THR A 145 8.61 12.46 -7.68
N ARG A 146 8.81 12.74 -6.40
CA ARG A 146 10.01 13.43 -5.91
C ARG A 146 11.16 12.45 -5.79
N GLU A 147 12.37 12.96 -5.98
CA GLU A 147 13.56 12.15 -5.75
C GLU A 147 13.66 11.78 -4.26
N MET A 148 13.62 10.48 -3.98
CA MET A 148 13.79 9.91 -2.65
C MET A 148 15.07 9.05 -2.68
N PRO A 149 16.14 9.45 -1.97
CA PRO A 149 17.38 8.69 -1.96
C PRO A 149 17.16 7.22 -1.58
N GLY A 150 17.71 6.32 -2.38
CA GLY A 150 17.60 4.87 -2.16
C GLY A 150 16.29 4.24 -2.62
N LEU A 151 15.36 5.00 -3.20
CA LEU A 151 14.11 4.48 -3.78
C LEU A 151 14.12 4.62 -5.31
N ASP A 152 13.96 3.50 -6.00
CA ASP A 152 13.68 3.44 -7.44
C ASP A 152 12.20 3.09 -7.65
N VAL A 153 11.50 3.88 -8.47
CA VAL A 153 10.05 3.75 -8.68
C VAL A 153 9.74 3.48 -10.15
N THR A 154 9.17 2.30 -10.41
CA THR A 154 8.60 1.92 -11.70
C THR A 154 7.08 2.01 -11.67
N TRP A 155 6.51 2.75 -12.61
CA TRP A 155 5.06 2.92 -12.74
C TRP A 155 4.49 2.08 -13.88
N VAL A 156 3.36 1.41 -13.62
CA VAL A 156 2.57 0.69 -14.62
C VAL A 156 1.15 1.26 -14.62
N TYR A 157 0.77 1.91 -15.73
CA TYR A 157 -0.58 2.46 -15.89
C TYR A 157 -1.46 1.46 -16.65
N THR A 158 -2.52 0.97 -16.03
CA THR A 158 -3.33 -0.13 -16.59
C THR A 158 -4.44 0.33 -17.53
N ARG A 159 -4.87 1.59 -17.46
CA ARG A 159 -5.97 2.14 -18.27
C ARG A 159 -5.55 3.33 -19.13
N ARG A 160 -4.83 4.29 -18.53
CA ARG A 160 -4.33 5.47 -19.25
C ARG A 160 -3.02 5.93 -18.64
N ALA A 161 -1.97 5.92 -19.43
CA ALA A 161 -0.69 6.50 -19.08
C ALA A 161 -0.69 8.03 -19.31
N PRO A 162 0.15 8.80 -18.61
CA PRO A 162 0.37 10.21 -18.89
C PRO A 162 0.78 10.46 -20.35
N SER A 163 0.52 11.67 -20.85
CA SER A 163 1.01 12.06 -22.18
C SER A 163 2.54 11.99 -22.23
N GLY A 164 3.08 11.38 -23.27
CA GLY A 164 4.53 11.18 -23.44
C GLY A 164 5.13 10.10 -22.54
N TRP A 165 4.33 9.32 -21.81
CA TRP A 165 4.83 8.19 -21.03
C TRP A 165 5.49 7.15 -21.97
N PRO A 166 6.68 6.62 -21.63
CA PRO A 166 7.47 5.80 -22.55
C PRO A 166 6.82 4.45 -22.86
N THR A 167 5.96 3.95 -21.98
CA THR A 167 5.25 2.67 -22.15
C THR A 167 3.76 2.88 -22.35
N PRO A 168 3.11 2.11 -23.25
CA PRO A 168 1.66 2.18 -23.40
C PRO A 168 0.96 1.66 -22.15
N ALA A 169 -0.29 2.09 -21.96
CA ALA A 169 -1.09 1.57 -20.86
C ALA A 169 -1.38 0.07 -21.04
N GLY A 170 -1.25 -0.69 -19.96
CA GLY A 170 -1.43 -2.13 -19.95
C GLY A 170 -1.38 -2.68 -18.54
N ARG A 171 -2.07 -3.81 -18.29
CA ARG A 171 -1.91 -4.53 -17.02
C ARG A 171 -0.46 -5.01 -16.90
N ILE A 172 0.04 -5.09 -15.67
CA ILE A 172 1.32 -5.72 -15.39
C ILE A 172 1.36 -7.13 -16.01
N SER A 173 2.47 -7.45 -16.66
CA SER A 173 2.76 -8.77 -17.20
C SER A 173 3.96 -9.38 -16.48
N ARG A 174 4.21 -10.67 -16.71
CA ARG A 174 5.38 -11.35 -16.17
C ARG A 174 6.69 -10.70 -16.63
N GLU A 175 6.76 -10.28 -17.89
CA GLU A 175 7.94 -9.67 -18.49
C GLU A 175 8.24 -8.30 -17.87
N VAL A 176 7.20 -7.49 -17.62
CA VAL A 176 7.34 -6.21 -16.92
C VAL A 176 7.80 -6.43 -15.48
N LEU A 177 7.22 -7.43 -14.79
CA LEU A 177 7.65 -7.80 -13.44
C LEU A 177 9.13 -8.18 -13.43
N GLU A 178 9.54 -9.15 -14.25
CA GLU A 178 10.92 -9.64 -14.34
C GLU A 178 11.93 -8.52 -14.59
N ALA A 179 11.61 -7.58 -15.49
CA ALA A 179 12.48 -6.44 -15.78
C ALA A 179 12.58 -5.40 -14.64
N SER A 180 11.64 -5.41 -13.71
CA SER A 180 11.48 -4.34 -12.71
C SER A 180 11.84 -4.79 -11.28
N VAL A 181 12.00 -6.08 -11.02
CA VAL A 181 12.31 -6.61 -9.69
C VAL A 181 13.80 -6.89 -9.49
N PHE A 182 14.24 -6.96 -8.23
CA PHE A 182 15.55 -7.54 -7.94
C PHE A 182 15.58 -9.04 -8.28
N PRO A 183 16.68 -9.57 -8.85
CA PRO A 183 16.85 -11.01 -9.06
C PRO A 183 16.71 -11.79 -7.74
N ALA A 184 16.15 -13.00 -7.80
CA ALA A 184 15.97 -13.86 -6.62
C ALA A 184 17.27 -14.15 -5.86
N ASN A 185 18.38 -14.28 -6.60
CA ASN A 185 19.73 -14.52 -6.10
C ASN A 185 20.31 -13.34 -5.29
N ASP A 186 19.72 -12.15 -5.36
CA ASP A 186 20.03 -11.04 -4.46
C ASP A 186 19.36 -11.18 -3.08
N SER A 187 18.47 -12.17 -2.91
CA SER A 187 17.69 -12.44 -1.70
C SER A 187 16.96 -11.20 -1.13
N PRO A 188 16.19 -10.46 -1.94
CA PRO A 188 15.48 -9.28 -1.45
C PRO A 188 14.32 -9.67 -0.51
N GLY A 189 14.00 -8.78 0.44
CA GLY A 189 12.70 -8.81 1.11
C GLY A 189 11.61 -8.37 0.14
N VAL A 190 10.62 -9.22 -0.15
CA VAL A 190 9.58 -8.93 -1.14
C VAL A 190 8.22 -8.73 -0.47
N PHE A 191 7.56 -7.62 -0.79
CA PHE A 191 6.26 -7.22 -0.26
C PHE A 191 5.30 -6.91 -1.40
N VAL A 192 4.24 -7.71 -1.53
CA VAL A 192 3.20 -7.55 -2.55
C VAL A 192 1.87 -7.21 -1.90
N CYS A 193 1.26 -6.08 -2.27
CA CYS A 193 -0.05 -5.70 -1.76
C CYS A 193 -0.97 -5.18 -2.89
N GLY A 194 -2.23 -5.62 -2.89
CA GLY A 194 -3.17 -5.25 -3.94
C GLY A 194 -4.46 -6.09 -3.93
N PRO A 195 -5.29 -5.95 -4.98
CA PRO A 195 -6.45 -6.82 -5.20
C PRO A 195 -6.04 -8.30 -5.30
N THR A 196 -6.88 -9.22 -4.83
CA THR A 196 -6.59 -10.66 -4.78
C THR A 196 -5.97 -11.22 -6.08
N GLY A 197 -6.60 -11.01 -7.24
CA GLY A 197 -6.08 -11.54 -8.51
C GLY A 197 -4.74 -10.93 -8.95
N PHE A 198 -4.45 -9.69 -8.55
CA PHE A 198 -3.14 -9.07 -8.80
C PHE A 198 -2.07 -9.74 -7.95
N VAL A 199 -2.32 -9.88 -6.64
CA VAL A 199 -1.36 -10.46 -5.71
C VAL A 199 -1.06 -11.91 -6.05
N GLU A 200 -2.08 -12.70 -6.39
CA GLU A 200 -1.91 -14.10 -6.78
C GLU A 200 -1.08 -14.26 -8.06
N SER A 201 -1.33 -13.43 -9.07
CA SER A 201 -0.56 -13.44 -10.33
C SER A 201 0.90 -13.07 -10.08
N VAL A 202 1.14 -11.97 -9.36
CA VAL A 202 2.50 -11.48 -9.07
C VAL A 202 3.27 -12.48 -8.20
N ALA A 203 2.65 -13.02 -7.15
CA ALA A 203 3.31 -14.00 -6.28
C ALA A 203 3.70 -15.27 -7.04
N THR A 204 2.81 -15.75 -7.93
CA THR A 204 3.11 -16.90 -8.80
C THR A 204 4.31 -16.61 -9.69
N TRP A 205 4.33 -15.46 -10.37
CA TRP A 205 5.45 -15.09 -11.24
C TRP A 205 6.76 -14.91 -10.48
N LEU A 206 6.74 -14.35 -9.26
CA LEU A 206 7.94 -14.24 -8.43
C LEU A 206 8.53 -15.62 -8.08
N VAL A 207 7.67 -16.59 -7.74
CA VAL A 207 8.10 -17.97 -7.48
C VAL A 207 8.66 -18.61 -8.76
N ASP A 208 8.01 -18.41 -9.91
CA ASP A 208 8.51 -18.88 -11.21
C ASP A 208 9.86 -18.25 -11.61
N LEU A 209 10.15 -17.05 -11.10
CA LEU A 209 11.43 -16.35 -11.26
C LEU A 209 12.48 -16.79 -10.21
N GLY A 210 12.13 -17.73 -9.32
CA GLY A 210 13.05 -18.34 -8.36
C GLY A 210 13.07 -17.69 -6.98
N HIS A 211 12.19 -16.72 -6.69
CA HIS A 211 12.06 -16.21 -5.32
C HIS A 211 11.47 -17.30 -4.41
N PRO A 212 12.08 -17.58 -3.25
CA PRO A 212 11.48 -18.47 -2.26
C PRO A 212 10.09 -17.98 -1.84
N ALA A 213 9.12 -18.87 -1.74
CA ALA A 213 7.74 -18.49 -1.41
C ALA A 213 7.66 -17.79 -0.04
N GLU A 214 8.50 -18.20 0.91
CA GLU A 214 8.63 -17.62 2.24
C GLU A 214 9.20 -16.19 2.26
N SER A 215 9.95 -15.79 1.22
CA SER A 215 10.46 -14.41 1.10
C SER A 215 9.46 -13.46 0.46
N VAL A 216 8.38 -13.98 -0.16
CA VAL A 216 7.30 -13.21 -0.77
C VAL A 216 6.18 -13.01 0.24
N LYS A 217 6.23 -11.89 0.96
CA LYS A 217 5.16 -11.50 1.87
C LYS A 217 4.03 -10.87 1.06
N THR A 218 2.80 -11.30 1.30
CA THR A 218 1.62 -10.81 0.57
C THR A 218 0.53 -10.30 1.51
N GLU A 219 -0.09 -9.18 1.16
CA GLU A 219 -1.34 -8.68 1.76
C GLU A 219 -2.38 -8.46 0.65
N ARG A 220 -3.64 -8.81 0.90
CA ARG A 220 -4.70 -8.84 -0.14
C ARG A 220 -5.93 -8.09 0.35
N PHE A 221 -6.62 -7.42 -0.58
CA PHE A 221 -7.95 -6.85 -0.34
C PHE A 221 -8.90 -7.12 -1.51
N GLY A 222 -10.18 -6.87 -1.27
CA GLY A 222 -11.26 -7.19 -2.21
C GLY A 222 -11.71 -8.64 -2.09
N GLY A 223 -12.97 -8.83 -1.70
CA GLY A 223 -13.66 -10.12 -1.75
C GLY A 223 -13.93 -10.53 -3.20
N LYS A 224 -14.08 -11.85 -3.40
CA LYS A 224 -14.25 -12.52 -4.69
C LYS A 224 -15.27 -11.87 -5.62
#